data_AF-T0ZEL5-F1
#
_entry.id   AF-T0ZEL5-F1
#
_cell.length_a   1.000
_cell.length_b   1.000
_cell.length_c   1.000
_cell.angle_alpha   90.00
_cell.angle_beta   90.00
_cell.angle_gamma   90.00
#
_symmetry.space_group_name_H-M   'P 1'
#
loop_
_entity.id
_entity.type
_entity.pdbx_description
1 polymer ?
#
loop_
_entity_poly.entity_id
_entity_poly.type
_entity_poly.pdbx_seq_one_letter_code
_entity_poly.pdbx_strand_id
1 'polypeptide(L)' 'MTDDLHAELQRLRAENDRLKQSGRGKLAMKVSEKGALSVYGMGRFPVTLYKEQWLRLLAAAEDIKAFIEANQANLKTKE' A
#
# COMPACT_ATOMS: atom_id res chain seq x y z
N MET A 1 31.81 -15.98 10.60
CA MET A 1 31.24 -15.61 9.28
C MET A 1 29.73 -15.83 9.24
N THR A 2 29.22 -16.98 9.70
CA THR A 2 27.78 -17.26 9.81
C THR A 2 27.07 -16.40 10.85
N ASP A 3 27.66 -16.20 12.03
CA ASP A 3 27.02 -15.43 13.12
C ASP A 3 26.91 -13.93 12.80
N ASP A 4 27.92 -13.38 12.14
CA ASP A 4 27.97 -11.99 11.68
C ASP A 4 26.89 -11.72 10.61
N LEU A 5 26.69 -12.70 9.71
CA LEU A 5 25.64 -12.65 8.70
C LEU A 5 24.23 -12.74 9.31
N HIS A 6 24.05 -13.54 10.37
CA HIS A 6 22.77 -13.62 11.09
C HIS A 6 22.47 -12.33 11.85
N ALA A 7 23.47 -11.72 12.49
CA ALA A 7 23.33 -10.44 13.16
C ALA A 7 22.93 -9.33 12.18
N GLU A 8 23.57 -9.29 11.01
CA GLU A 8 23.25 -8.30 9.98
C GLU A 8 21.86 -8.54 9.36
N LEU A 9 21.45 -9.80 9.18
CA LEU A 9 20.09 -10.15 8.75
C LEU A 9 19.02 -9.69 9.74
N GLN A 10 19.26 -9.87 11.04
CA GLN A 10 18.32 -9.43 12.07
C GLN A 10 18.25 -7.90 12.13
N ARG A 11 19.38 -7.23 12.02
CA ARG A 11 19.47 -5.76 11.96
C ARG A 11 18.74 -5.19 10.75
N LEU A 12 18.96 -5.76 9.56
CA LEU A 12 18.30 -5.34 8.33
C LEU A 12 16.79 -5.57 8.41
N ARG A 13 16.32 -6.67 9.03
CA ARG A 13 14.89 -6.91 9.26
C ARG A 13 14.29 -5.86 10.20
N ALA A 14 14.96 -5.57 11.32
CA ALA A 14 14.51 -4.55 12.27
C ALA A 14 14.45 -3.15 11.65
N GLU A 15 15.46 -2.76 10.87
CA GLU A 15 15.47 -1.46 10.19
C GLU A 15 14.41 -1.40 9.08
N ASN A 16 14.20 -2.50 8.35
CA ASN A 16 13.13 -2.57 7.35
C ASN A 16 11.74 -2.43 7.98
N ASP A 17 11.53 -3.04 9.15
CA ASP A 17 10.28 -2.91 9.90
C ASP A 17 10.10 -1.49 10.46
N ARG A 18 11.18 -0.82 10.91
CA ARG A 18 11.14 0.58 11.31
C ARG A 18 10.80 1.52 10.14
N LEU A 19 11.42 1.30 8.98
CA LEU A 19 11.15 2.08 7.76
C LEU A 19 9.72 1.87 7.24
N LYS A 20 9.20 0.64 7.32
CA LYS A 20 7.78 0.35 7.03
C LYS A 20 6.83 1.10 7.99
N GLN A 21 7.22 1.27 9.25
CA GLN A 21 6.43 2.03 10.23
C GLN A 21 6.47 3.54 9.96
N SER A 22 7.62 4.11 9.56
CA SER A 22 7.74 5.55 9.24
C SER A 22 7.01 5.96 7.95
N GLY A 23 6.66 5.00 7.09
CA GLY A 23 5.84 5.23 5.90
C GLY A 23 4.33 5.13 6.14
N ARG A 24 3.87 4.84 7.36
CA ARG A 24 2.44 4.76 7.68
C ARG A 24 1.81 6.14 7.50
N GLY A 25 0.92 6.26 6.52
CA GLY A 25 0.11 7.46 6.25
C GLY A 25 0.46 8.21 4.97
N LYS A 26 1.68 8.07 4.41
CA LYS A 26 2.02 8.69 3.12
C LYS A 26 1.89 7.66 2.00
N LEU A 27 1.09 7.97 0.99
CA LEU A 27 1.00 7.14 -0.21
C LEU A 27 2.35 7.12 -0.94
N ALA A 28 2.82 5.92 -1.28
CA ALA A 28 4.00 5.72 -2.10
C ALA A 28 3.63 4.88 -3.33
N MET A 29 4.28 5.13 -4.46
CA MET A 29 3.96 4.50 -5.74
C MET A 29 5.20 3.83 -6.33
N LYS A 30 5.04 2.61 -6.86
CA LYS A 30 6.10 1.89 -7.55
C LYS A 30 5.54 1.15 -8.77
N VAL A 31 6.26 1.21 -9.89
CA VAL A 31 6.02 0.32 -11.03
C VAL A 31 6.80 -0.97 -10.80
N SER A 32 6.11 -2.11 -10.87
CA SER A 32 6.71 -3.44 -10.76
C SER A 32 7.47 -3.82 -12.02
N GLU A 33 8.36 -4.81 -11.92
CA GLU A 33 9.08 -5.39 -13.07
C GLU A 33 8.15 -5.96 -14.14
N LYS A 34 6.92 -6.35 -13.74
CA LYS A 34 5.88 -6.85 -14.64
C LYS A 34 5.01 -5.74 -15.25
N GLY A 35 5.34 -4.47 -15.02
CA GLY A 35 4.65 -3.32 -15.61
C GLY A 35 3.35 -2.88 -14.89
N ALA A 36 2.99 -3.48 -13.76
CA ALA A 36 1.85 -3.05 -12.95
C ALA A 36 2.23 -1.91 -11.97
N LEU A 37 1.28 -1.02 -11.68
CA LEU A 37 1.44 0.06 -10.69
C LEU A 37 0.93 -0.39 -9.32
N SER A 38 1.81 -0.31 -8.32
CA SER A 38 1.53 -0.59 -6.92
C SER A 38 1.47 0.70 -6.10
N VAL A 39 0.39 0.89 -5.34
CA VAL A 39 0.22 1.99 -4.38
C VAL A 39 0.28 1.43 -2.95
N TYR A 40 1.20 1.96 -2.16
CA TYR A 40 1.45 1.62 -0.76
C TYR A 40 0.87 2.69 0.17
N GLY A 41 0.76 2.38 1.47
CA GLY A 41 0.40 3.35 2.50
C GLY A 41 -1.05 3.29 3.00
N MET A 42 -1.89 2.42 2.42
CA MET A 42 -3.31 2.23 2.81
C MET A 42 -3.56 0.97 3.65
N GLY A 43 -2.53 0.20 3.99
CA GLY A 43 -2.68 -1.06 4.73
C GLY A 43 -1.41 -1.92 4.71
N ARG A 44 -1.55 -3.20 5.06
CA ARG A 44 -0.43 -4.16 5.12
C ARG A 44 0.14 -4.50 3.74
N PHE A 45 -0.71 -4.53 2.71
CA PHE A 45 -0.34 -4.90 1.36
C PHE A 45 -0.60 -3.74 0.39
N PRO A 46 0.22 -3.56 -0.66
CA PRO A 46 -0.04 -2.57 -1.69
C PRO A 46 -1.23 -2.99 -2.56
N VAL A 47 -1.97 -2.00 -3.05
CA VAL A 47 -2.94 -2.20 -4.12
C VAL A 47 -2.18 -2.16 -5.43
N THR A 48 -2.22 -3.26 -6.20
CA THR A 48 -1.50 -3.36 -7.47
C THR A 48 -2.48 -3.65 -8.59
N LEU A 49 -2.51 -2.78 -9.60
CA LEU A 49 -3.34 -2.91 -10.79
C LEU A 49 -2.51 -2.55 -12.04
N TYR A 50 -2.94 -3.04 -13.21
CA TYR A 50 -2.39 -2.57 -14.48
C TYR A 50 -2.92 -1.17 -14.81
N LYS A 51 -2.24 -0.49 -15.73
CA LYS A 51 -2.52 0.91 -16.10
C LYS A 51 -4.00 1.14 -16.45
N GLU A 52 -4.57 0.29 -17.30
CA GLU A 52 -5.94 0.43 -17.81
C GLU A 52 -6.97 0.26 -16.68
N GLN A 53 -6.68 -0.62 -15.72
CA GLN A 53 -7.50 -0.82 -14.54
C GLN A 53 -7.45 0.41 -13.62
N TRP A 54 -6.26 0.99 -13.40
CA TRP A 54 -6.12 2.24 -12.65
C TRP A 54 -6.90 3.39 -13.31
N LEU A 55 -6.73 3.59 -14.61
CA LEU A 55 -7.43 4.66 -15.34
C LEU A 55 -8.95 4.49 -15.27
N ARG A 56 -9.46 3.25 -15.41
CA ARG A 56 -10.88 2.97 -15.24
C ARG A 56 -11.37 3.24 -13.82
N LEU A 57 -10.61 2.83 -12.79
CA LEU A 57 -10.95 3.07 -11.40
C LEU A 57 -10.97 4.57 -11.08
N LEU A 58 -9.97 5.32 -11.54
CA LEU A 58 -9.84 6.76 -11.34
C LEU A 58 -10.95 7.53 -12.07
N ALA A 59 -11.38 7.07 -13.24
CA ALA A 59 -12.54 7.64 -13.94
C ALA A 59 -13.84 7.48 -13.14
N ALA A 60 -13.96 6.44 -12.32
CA ALA A 60 -15.12 6.18 -11.45
C ALA A 60 -14.98 6.82 -10.05
N ALA A 61 -14.01 7.71 -9.82
CA ALA A 61 -13.71 8.24 -8.49
C ALA A 61 -14.90 8.97 -7.85
N GLU A 62 -15.64 9.78 -8.62
CA GLU A 62 -16.81 10.50 -8.09
C GLU A 62 -17.98 9.56 -7.78
N ASP A 63 -18.23 8.56 -8.62
CA ASP A 63 -19.26 7.54 -8.37
C ASP A 63 -18.94 6.75 -7.08
N ILE A 64 -17.67 6.39 -6.86
CA ILE A 64 -17.21 5.71 -5.65
C ILE A 64 -17.45 6.59 -4.41
N LYS A 65 -17.12 7.88 -4.46
CA LYS A 65 -17.37 8.80 -3.36
C LYS A 65 -18.86 8.93 -3.05
N ALA A 66 -19.70 9.09 -4.08
CA ALA A 66 -21.15 9.17 -3.92
C ALA A 66 -21.72 7.87 -3.32
N PHE A 67 -21.22 6.71 -3.75
CA PHE A 67 -21.64 5.43 -3.21
C PHE A 67 -21.23 5.24 -1.74
N ILE A 68 -20.02 5.68 -1.34
CA ILE A 68 -19.58 5.69 0.06
C ILE A 68 -20.52 6.55 0.90
N GLU A 69 -20.83 7.76 0.43
CA GLU A 69 -21.70 8.70 1.15
C GLU A 69 -23.11 8.14 1.33
N ALA A 70 -23.69 7.55 0.29
CA ALA A 70 -25.00 6.92 0.36
C ALA A 70 -25.05 5.72 1.32
N ASN A 71 -23.90 5.13 1.68
CA ASN A 71 -23.80 3.90 2.47
C ASN A 71 -23.03 4.07 3.79
N GLN A 72 -22.81 5.31 4.28
CA GLN A 72 -22.02 5.59 5.49
C GLN A 72 -22.43 4.72 6.69
N ALA A 73 -23.74 4.52 6.92
CA ALA A 73 -24.26 3.72 8.03
C ALA A 73 -23.86 2.24 7.99
N ASN A 74 -23.51 1.71 6.80
CA ASN A 74 -23.12 0.32 6.60
C ASN A 74 -21.60 0.14 6.54
N LEU A 75 -20.83 1.22 6.39
CA LEU A 75 -19.39 1.19 6.25
C LEU A 75 -18.71 1.37 7.62
N LYS A 76 -17.67 0.57 7.87
CA LYS A 76 -16.87 0.69 9.10
C LYS A 76 -15.66 1.57 8.83
N THR A 77 -15.39 2.50 9.74
CA THR A 77 -14.11 3.20 9.81
C THR A 77 -13.14 2.39 10.67
N LYS A 78 -11.87 2.33 10.27
CA LYS A 78 -10.78 1.84 11.10
C LYS A 78 -9.97 3.04 11.57
N GLU A 79 -9.82 3.19 12.87
CA GLU A 79 -8.79 4.02 13.50
C GLU A 79 -7.44 3.29 13.49
#